data_AF-X1MB38-F1
#
_entry.id   AF-X1MB38-F1
#
_cell.length_a   1.000
_cell.length_b   1.000
_cell.length_c   1.000
_cell.angle_alpha   90.00
_cell.angle_beta   90.00
_cell.angle_gamma   90.00
#
_symmetry.space_group_name_H-M   'P 1'
#
loop_
_entity.id
_entity.type
_entity.pdbx_description
1 polymer ?
#
loop_
_entity_poly.entity_id
_entity_poly.type
_entity_poly.pdbx_seq_one_letter_code
_entity_poly.pdbx_strand_id
1 'polypeptide(L)'
;KIDGVIEEVWNSADSVYDFIQFVPYEREEPTERTVVYVLQDKDNLYFLFHCYAQKHKPIACLTADEDNITIAIDPFGSKTTAYYFIVYASGIIQDGWVLENGRVKDDSWEGVWYRAVKLYDDHYDIEIKIPFKSIRYKKGLNEWGITFVRYMAHNRETDCWSEFLQAEGDLVSKYGTMTDIRPQTKGYYFELYPEGFVRYEKYAGEDEQTKLRGSLNFKWDVTPQTTINATAYPNIPLFCFVCKFQAAKNWHGITIQ
;
A
#
# COMPACT_ATOMS: atom_id res chain seq x y z
N LYS A 1 -9.55 -12.49 -12.61
CA LYS A 1 -8.18 -12.98 -12.27
C LYS A 1 -7.37 -11.74 -11.85
N ILE A 2 -6.07 -11.81 -11.57
CA ILE A 2 -5.22 -10.59 -11.52
C ILE A 2 -4.12 -10.83 -12.54
N ASP A 3 -4.29 -10.31 -13.74
CA ASP A 3 -3.38 -10.47 -14.88
C ASP A 3 -3.19 -9.22 -15.73
N GLY A 4 -3.77 -8.09 -15.31
CA GLY A 4 -3.58 -6.79 -15.97
C GLY A 4 -4.38 -6.70 -17.27
N VAL A 5 -5.48 -7.44 -17.39
CA VAL A 5 -6.38 -7.41 -18.54
C VAL A 5 -7.76 -7.02 -18.08
N ILE A 6 -8.38 -6.08 -18.79
CA ILE A 6 -9.76 -5.67 -18.51
C ILE A 6 -10.72 -6.80 -18.91
N GLU A 7 -11.13 -7.58 -17.93
CA GLU A 7 -12.16 -8.62 -18.03
C GLU A 7 -13.59 -8.02 -17.96
N GLU A 8 -14.59 -8.77 -18.44
CA GLU A 8 -16.00 -8.33 -18.49
C GLU A 8 -16.57 -7.90 -17.12
N VAL A 9 -16.05 -8.47 -16.03
CA VAL A 9 -16.49 -8.14 -14.66
C VAL A 9 -16.32 -6.64 -14.34
N TRP A 10 -15.31 -5.99 -14.91
CA TRP A 10 -15.04 -4.57 -14.70
C TRP A 10 -16.10 -3.66 -15.33
N ASN A 11 -16.86 -4.14 -16.32
CA ASN A 11 -17.96 -3.37 -16.91
C ASN A 11 -19.12 -3.13 -15.92
N SER A 12 -19.18 -3.90 -14.83
CA SER A 12 -20.16 -3.73 -13.75
C SER A 12 -19.64 -2.91 -12.56
N ALA A 13 -18.37 -2.47 -12.62
CA ALA A 13 -17.72 -1.75 -11.55
C ALA A 13 -18.07 -0.27 -11.56
N ASP A 14 -18.12 0.33 -10.37
CA ASP A 14 -18.08 1.78 -10.25
C ASP A 14 -16.71 2.29 -10.69
N SER A 15 -16.69 3.47 -11.31
CA SER A 15 -15.48 4.05 -11.87
C SER A 15 -15.35 5.53 -11.55
N VAL A 16 -14.12 6.01 -11.45
CA VAL A 16 -13.77 7.42 -11.38
C VAL A 16 -12.82 7.79 -12.51
N TYR A 17 -12.99 8.98 -13.07
CA TYR A 17 -12.23 9.42 -14.25
C TYR A 17 -11.91 10.93 -14.26
N ASP A 18 -12.46 11.70 -13.32
CA ASP A 18 -12.28 13.15 -13.21
C ASP A 18 -10.99 13.48 -12.44
N PHE A 19 -9.84 13.14 -13.04
CA PHE A 19 -8.53 13.52 -12.52
C PHE A 19 -8.20 14.97 -12.89
N ILE A 20 -7.44 15.66 -12.04
CA ILE A 20 -6.90 16.99 -12.29
C ILE A 20 -5.39 16.98 -12.14
N GLN A 21 -4.70 17.84 -12.90
CA GLN A 21 -3.27 18.02 -12.72
C GLN A 21 -2.98 18.62 -11.35
N PHE A 22 -2.07 17.97 -10.62
CA PHE A 22 -1.45 18.47 -9.42
C PHE A 22 -0.12 19.16 -9.76
N VAL A 23 0.68 18.55 -10.63
CA VAL A 23 1.94 19.09 -11.18
C VAL A 23 1.94 18.80 -12.69
N PRO A 24 2.41 19.70 -13.57
CA PRO A 24 2.98 21.01 -13.28
C PRO A 24 1.96 22.14 -13.13
N TYR A 25 0.79 22.02 -13.76
CA TYR A 25 -0.22 23.09 -13.78
C TYR A 25 -1.42 22.70 -12.90
N GLU A 26 -1.45 23.21 -11.68
CA GLU A 26 -2.50 22.90 -10.70
C GLU A 26 -3.90 23.18 -11.26
N ARG A 27 -4.82 22.20 -11.11
CA ARG A 27 -6.24 22.25 -11.51
C ARG A 27 -6.50 22.32 -13.01
N GLU A 28 -5.50 22.07 -13.84
CA GLU A 28 -5.70 21.91 -15.28
C GLU A 28 -6.13 20.47 -15.63
N GLU A 29 -6.65 20.29 -16.85
CA GLU A 29 -6.99 18.96 -17.37
C GLU A 29 -5.72 18.11 -17.59
N PRO A 30 -5.71 16.83 -17.18
CA PRO A 30 -4.62 15.91 -17.46
C PRO A 30 -4.26 15.81 -18.95
N THR A 31 -2.98 15.70 -19.26
CA THR A 31 -2.50 15.54 -20.64
C THR A 31 -2.90 14.20 -21.25
N GLU A 32 -3.11 13.19 -20.41
CA GLU A 32 -3.60 11.86 -20.75
C GLU A 32 -4.68 11.43 -19.75
N ARG A 33 -5.74 10.80 -20.24
CA ARG A 33 -6.85 10.37 -19.39
C ARG A 33 -6.46 9.20 -18.49
N THR A 34 -7.08 9.13 -17.32
CA THR A 34 -7.00 7.97 -16.42
C THR A 34 -8.41 7.57 -15.97
N VAL A 35 -8.68 6.27 -15.93
CA VAL A 35 -9.94 5.72 -15.39
C VAL A 35 -9.59 4.67 -14.36
N VAL A 36 -10.22 4.75 -13.18
CA VAL A 36 -10.04 3.79 -12.10
C VAL A 36 -11.37 3.11 -11.80
N TYR A 37 -11.37 1.78 -11.81
CA TYR A 37 -12.52 0.96 -11.43
C TYR A 37 -12.29 0.36 -10.06
N VAL A 38 -13.36 0.25 -9.28
CA VAL A 38 -13.32 -0.31 -7.93
C VAL A 38 -14.35 -1.42 -7.79
N LEU A 39 -13.90 -2.56 -7.28
CA LEU A 39 -14.76 -3.69 -6.94
C LEU A 39 -14.40 -4.23 -5.56
N GLN A 40 -15.33 -4.91 -4.91
CA GLN A 40 -15.04 -5.69 -3.71
C GLN A 40 -15.75 -7.04 -3.75
N ASP A 41 -15.16 -8.02 -3.08
CA ASP A 41 -15.86 -9.22 -2.65
C ASP A 41 -15.85 -9.31 -1.12
N LYS A 42 -16.24 -10.46 -0.55
CA LYS A 42 -16.28 -10.67 0.91
C LYS A 42 -14.90 -10.59 1.58
N ASP A 43 -13.83 -10.87 0.84
CA ASP A 43 -12.47 -11.10 1.33
C ASP A 43 -11.46 -10.07 0.82
N ASN A 44 -11.76 -9.37 -0.28
CA ASN A 44 -10.79 -8.52 -0.99
C ASN A 44 -11.44 -7.25 -1.55
N LEU A 45 -10.59 -6.22 -1.64
CA LEU A 45 -10.81 -5.00 -2.39
C LEU A 45 -9.97 -5.05 -3.67
N TYR A 46 -10.54 -4.59 -4.78
CA TYR A 46 -9.95 -4.66 -6.11
C TYR A 46 -9.95 -3.29 -6.77
N PHE A 47 -8.86 -2.99 -7.46
CA PHE A 47 -8.72 -1.78 -8.26
C PHE A 47 -8.20 -2.14 -9.65
N LEU A 48 -8.72 -1.47 -10.68
CA LEU A 48 -8.17 -1.50 -12.03
C LEU A 48 -7.91 -0.06 -12.47
N PHE A 49 -6.67 0.24 -12.81
CA PHE A 49 -6.30 1.48 -13.48
C PHE A 49 -6.18 1.20 -14.96
N HIS A 50 -6.90 1.99 -15.74
CA HIS A 50 -6.73 2.11 -17.18
C HIS A 50 -6.14 3.48 -17.48
N CYS A 51 -4.86 3.51 -17.84
CA CYS A 51 -4.06 4.72 -18.00
C CYS A 51 -3.75 4.93 -19.49
N TYR A 52 -4.42 5.91 -20.11
CA TYR A 52 -4.18 6.26 -21.51
C TYR A 52 -2.79 6.86 -21.69
N ALA A 53 -2.17 6.60 -22.84
CA ALA A 53 -0.82 7.02 -23.19
C ALA A 53 -0.72 7.25 -24.70
N GLN A 54 -1.65 8.03 -25.27
CA GLN A 54 -1.80 8.17 -26.72
C GLN A 54 -0.68 9.00 -27.37
N LYS A 55 -0.12 9.97 -26.64
CA LYS A 55 0.93 10.86 -27.13
C LYS A 55 2.31 10.29 -26.93
N HIS A 56 2.52 9.57 -25.83
CA HIS A 56 3.82 9.01 -25.45
C HIS A 56 3.64 7.62 -24.86
N LYS A 57 4.46 6.67 -25.31
CA LYS A 57 4.45 5.31 -24.80
C LYS A 57 4.79 5.29 -23.29
N PRO A 58 4.14 4.42 -22.49
CA PRO A 58 4.43 4.34 -21.06
C PRO A 58 5.90 4.04 -20.78
N ILE A 59 6.47 4.72 -19.79
CA ILE A 59 7.87 4.55 -19.39
C ILE A 59 7.96 3.51 -18.27
N ALA A 60 8.63 2.39 -18.55
CA ALA A 60 8.95 1.33 -17.58
C ALA A 60 10.45 1.02 -17.66
N CYS A 61 11.24 1.58 -16.75
CA CYS A 61 12.70 1.56 -16.79
C CYS A 61 13.37 1.13 -15.47
N LEU A 62 12.59 0.69 -14.47
CA LEU A 62 13.07 0.24 -13.15
C LEU A 62 13.82 1.34 -12.39
N THR A 63 13.40 2.59 -12.56
CA THR A 63 13.95 3.75 -11.84
C THR A 63 12.82 4.51 -11.15
N ALA A 64 13.16 5.47 -10.29
CA ALA A 64 12.16 6.33 -9.66
C ALA A 64 11.43 7.26 -10.64
N ASP A 65 12.01 7.53 -11.82
CA ASP A 65 11.42 8.38 -12.88
C ASP A 65 10.77 7.49 -13.96
N GLU A 66 9.79 6.69 -13.55
CA GLU A 66 8.99 5.84 -14.43
C GLU A 66 7.49 5.98 -14.10
N ASP A 67 6.63 5.66 -15.07
CA ASP A 67 5.19 5.82 -14.93
C ASP A 67 4.69 4.97 -13.77
N ASN A 68 3.82 5.54 -12.93
CA ASN A 68 3.27 4.82 -11.80
C ASN A 68 1.88 5.32 -11.41
N ILE A 69 1.20 4.50 -10.61
CA ILE A 69 -0.04 4.88 -9.94
C ILE A 69 0.14 4.72 -8.45
N THR A 70 -0.57 5.54 -7.68
CA THR A 70 -0.67 5.43 -6.23
C THR A 70 -2.14 5.36 -5.83
N ILE A 71 -2.46 4.44 -4.93
CA ILE A 71 -3.71 4.40 -4.17
C ILE A 71 -3.36 4.72 -2.72
N ALA A 72 -4.10 5.62 -2.08
CA ALA A 72 -4.06 5.73 -0.62
C ALA A 72 -5.45 5.59 -0.02
N ILE A 73 -5.57 4.79 1.05
CA ILE A 73 -6.82 4.48 1.73
C ILE A 73 -6.73 4.73 3.23
N ASP A 74 -7.73 5.41 3.81
CA ASP A 74 -7.94 5.55 5.25
C ASP A 74 -9.09 4.63 5.70
N PRO A 75 -8.81 3.36 6.03
CA PRO A 75 -9.81 2.41 6.49
C PRO A 75 -10.20 2.61 7.97
N PHE A 76 -9.67 3.64 8.63
CA PHE A 76 -9.94 3.95 10.04
C PHE A 76 -10.91 5.12 10.19
N GLY A 77 -11.09 5.92 9.14
CA GLY A 77 -11.83 7.19 9.19
C GLY A 77 -11.13 8.21 10.09
N SER A 78 -9.80 8.12 10.18
CA SER A 78 -8.97 8.93 11.06
C SER A 78 -8.65 10.31 10.51
N LYS A 79 -8.77 10.50 9.19
CA LYS A 79 -8.39 11.70 8.43
C LYS A 79 -6.92 12.12 8.63
N THR A 80 -6.09 11.22 9.14
CA THR A 80 -4.69 11.49 9.51
C THR A 80 -3.75 10.34 9.19
N THR A 81 -4.29 9.12 9.11
CA THR A 81 -3.55 7.89 8.84
C THR A 81 -4.17 7.16 7.66
N ALA A 82 -3.35 6.77 6.68
CA ALA A 82 -3.76 5.97 5.54
C ALA A 82 -2.69 4.93 5.19
N TYR A 83 -3.09 3.84 4.54
CA TYR A 83 -2.17 3.00 3.76
C TYR A 83 -1.95 3.64 2.41
N TYR A 84 -0.76 3.50 1.84
CA TYR A 84 -0.53 3.78 0.42
C TYR A 84 0.03 2.55 -0.29
N PHE A 85 -0.29 2.45 -1.58
CA PHE A 85 0.13 1.38 -2.48
C PHE A 85 0.54 2.02 -3.81
N ILE A 86 1.80 1.85 -4.19
CA ILE A 86 2.35 2.32 -5.46
C ILE A 86 2.64 1.12 -6.34
N VAL A 87 2.21 1.19 -7.59
CA VAL A 87 2.59 0.23 -8.63
C VAL A 87 3.19 0.99 -9.78
N TYR A 88 4.44 0.67 -10.08
CA TYR A 88 5.15 1.21 -11.23
C TYR A 88 4.81 0.40 -12.49
N ALA A 89 4.91 1.03 -13.66
CA ALA A 89 4.69 0.42 -14.97
C ALA A 89 5.63 -0.78 -15.22
N SER A 90 6.79 -0.82 -14.56
CA SER A 90 7.71 -1.97 -14.57
C SER A 90 7.25 -3.17 -13.72
N GLY A 91 6.23 -2.99 -12.88
CA GLY A 91 5.76 -3.98 -11.91
C GLY A 91 6.47 -3.94 -10.56
N ILE A 92 7.40 -3.00 -10.35
CA ILE A 92 7.91 -2.65 -9.02
C ILE A 92 6.74 -2.12 -8.17
N ILE A 93 6.80 -2.41 -6.88
CA ILE A 93 5.82 -1.94 -5.91
C ILE A 93 6.51 -1.20 -4.77
N GLN A 94 5.76 -0.29 -4.17
CA GLN A 94 6.09 0.31 -2.88
C GLN A 94 4.81 0.41 -2.08
N ASP A 95 4.88 0.16 -0.78
CA ASP A 95 3.77 0.27 0.13
C ASP A 95 4.21 0.82 1.48
N GLY A 96 3.23 1.31 2.25
CA GLY A 96 3.53 1.92 3.52
C GLY A 96 2.36 2.66 4.12
N TRP A 97 2.68 3.52 5.07
CA TRP A 97 1.74 4.40 5.75
C TRP A 97 1.96 5.85 5.37
N VAL A 98 0.84 6.57 5.27
CA VAL A 98 0.78 8.02 5.37
C VAL A 98 0.35 8.34 6.80
N LEU A 99 1.17 9.11 7.51
CA LEU A 99 0.98 9.47 8.92
C LEU A 99 0.93 11.00 9.07
N GLU A 100 0.41 11.45 10.21
CA GLU A 100 0.36 12.88 10.57
C GLU A 100 -0.27 13.76 9.49
N ASN A 101 -1.32 13.24 8.85
CA ASN A 101 -2.04 13.92 7.77
C ASN A 101 -1.12 14.26 6.57
N GLY A 102 -0.26 13.33 6.15
CA GLY A 102 0.58 13.47 4.96
C GLY A 102 2.00 13.98 5.20
N ARG A 103 2.33 14.37 6.44
CA ARG A 103 3.66 14.90 6.77
C ARG A 103 4.74 13.82 6.85
N VAL A 104 4.36 12.59 7.12
CA VAL A 104 5.29 11.47 7.29
C VAL A 104 4.81 10.32 6.40
N LYS A 105 5.71 9.84 5.54
CA LYS A 105 5.58 8.54 4.86
C LYS A 105 6.47 7.53 5.58
N ASP A 106 5.89 6.39 5.94
CA ASP A 106 6.57 5.30 6.63
C ASP A 106 6.47 4.03 5.79
N ASP A 107 7.59 3.67 5.17
CA ASP A 107 7.74 2.58 4.22
C ASP A 107 8.09 1.25 4.92
N SER A 108 7.97 1.19 6.25
CA SER A 108 8.30 -0.01 7.04
C SER A 108 7.21 -1.09 7.03
N TRP A 109 6.04 -0.80 6.46
CA TRP A 109 4.95 -1.76 6.38
C TRP A 109 5.04 -2.57 5.10
N GLU A 110 5.20 -3.88 5.26
CA GLU A 110 5.24 -4.83 4.15
C GLU A 110 3.95 -5.64 4.14
N GLY A 111 3.03 -5.28 3.24
CA GLY A 111 1.72 -5.90 3.13
C GLY A 111 1.68 -7.08 2.16
N VAL A 112 0.78 -8.03 2.38
CA VAL A 112 0.48 -9.08 1.39
C VAL A 112 -0.67 -8.62 0.48
N TRP A 113 -0.34 -8.12 -0.70
CA TRP A 113 -1.29 -7.75 -1.74
C TRP A 113 -0.77 -8.16 -3.11
N TYR A 114 -1.65 -8.16 -4.11
CA TYR A 114 -1.34 -8.67 -5.44
C TYR A 114 -1.55 -7.60 -6.49
N ARG A 115 -0.75 -7.68 -7.55
CA ARG A 115 -0.80 -6.77 -8.67
C ARG A 115 -0.38 -7.44 -9.97
N ALA A 116 -0.93 -6.97 -11.08
CA ALA A 116 -0.48 -7.28 -12.42
C ALA A 116 -0.48 -6.01 -13.26
N VAL A 117 0.52 -5.90 -14.13
CA VAL A 117 0.71 -4.74 -15.01
C VAL A 117 0.80 -5.26 -16.44
N LYS A 118 0.12 -4.58 -17.35
CA LYS A 118 0.22 -4.85 -18.78
C LYS A 118 0.43 -3.56 -19.55
N LEU A 119 1.51 -3.53 -20.32
CA LEU A 119 1.89 -2.40 -21.15
C LEU A 119 1.43 -2.63 -22.58
N TYR A 120 0.87 -1.58 -23.18
CA TYR A 120 0.54 -1.50 -24.59
C TYR A 120 1.25 -0.30 -25.21
N ASP A 121 1.01 -0.05 -26.49
CA ASP A 121 1.64 1.09 -27.17
C ASP A 121 0.95 2.43 -26.88
N ASP A 122 -0.36 2.40 -26.54
CA ASP A 122 -1.23 3.55 -26.36
C ASP A 122 -1.87 3.65 -24.97
N HIS A 123 -1.61 2.68 -24.09
CA HIS A 123 -2.08 2.66 -22.70
C HIS A 123 -1.28 1.65 -21.85
N TYR A 124 -1.56 1.64 -20.56
CA TYR A 124 -1.23 0.54 -19.67
C TYR A 124 -2.34 0.28 -18.67
N ASP A 125 -2.47 -0.98 -18.28
CA ASP A 125 -3.45 -1.44 -17.31
C ASP A 125 -2.74 -1.96 -16.05
N ILE A 126 -3.27 -1.61 -14.88
CA ILE A 126 -2.80 -2.12 -13.60
C ILE A 126 -3.98 -2.67 -12.82
N GLU A 127 -3.97 -3.97 -12.53
CA GLU A 127 -4.91 -4.59 -11.61
C GLU A 127 -4.26 -4.78 -10.24
N ILE A 128 -4.99 -4.45 -9.18
CA ILE A 128 -4.57 -4.57 -7.78
C ILE A 128 -5.64 -5.31 -7.00
N LYS A 129 -5.20 -6.22 -6.14
CA LYS A 129 -6.03 -6.95 -5.18
C LYS A 129 -5.43 -6.80 -3.79
N ILE A 130 -6.22 -6.19 -2.89
CA ILE A 130 -5.88 -6.01 -1.49
C ILE A 130 -6.81 -6.91 -0.65
N PRO A 131 -6.31 -8.03 -0.12
CA PRO A 131 -7.08 -8.83 0.82
C PRO A 131 -7.39 -8.02 2.08
N PHE A 132 -8.64 -8.03 2.55
CA PHE A 132 -9.01 -7.36 3.80
C PHE A 132 -8.25 -7.89 5.01
N LYS A 133 -7.79 -9.15 4.96
CA LYS A 133 -6.95 -9.75 6.01
C LYS A 133 -5.54 -9.16 6.08
N SER A 134 -5.08 -8.50 5.01
CA SER A 134 -3.73 -7.95 4.91
C SER A 134 -3.64 -6.54 5.47
N ILE A 135 -4.77 -5.81 5.56
CA ILE A 135 -4.85 -4.45 6.08
C ILE A 135 -5.68 -4.42 7.36
N ARG A 136 -5.41 -3.44 8.20
CA ARG A 136 -6.24 -3.17 9.38
C ARG A 136 -7.31 -2.16 9.02
N TYR A 137 -8.48 -2.29 9.64
CA TYR A 137 -9.61 -1.39 9.39
C TYR A 137 -10.50 -1.27 10.64
N LYS A 138 -11.26 -0.17 10.73
CA LYS A 138 -12.19 0.05 11.82
C LYS A 138 -13.46 -0.79 11.61
N LYS A 139 -13.76 -1.67 12.56
CA LYS A 139 -14.98 -2.51 12.50
C LYS A 139 -16.24 -1.64 12.49
N GLY A 140 -17.16 -1.97 11.59
CA GLY A 140 -18.43 -1.26 11.43
C GLY A 140 -18.35 0.05 10.65
N LEU A 141 -17.15 0.48 10.23
CA LEU A 141 -16.98 1.62 9.34
C LEU A 141 -17.07 1.14 7.89
N ASN A 142 -18.07 1.64 7.15
CA ASN A 142 -18.34 1.33 5.75
C ASN A 142 -17.95 2.47 4.78
N GLU A 143 -17.41 3.56 5.30
CA GLU A 143 -16.93 4.72 4.55
C GLU A 143 -15.43 4.90 4.81
N TRP A 144 -14.62 4.73 3.78
CA TRP A 144 -13.16 4.85 3.87
C TRP A 144 -12.70 6.08 3.10
N GLY A 145 -11.69 6.78 3.61
CA GLY A 145 -11.02 7.81 2.82
C GLY A 145 -10.25 7.16 1.68
N ILE A 146 -10.27 7.73 0.48
CA ILE A 146 -9.52 7.24 -0.67
C ILE A 146 -8.99 8.37 -1.55
N THR A 147 -7.81 8.19 -2.11
CA THR A 147 -7.34 8.99 -3.25
C THR A 147 -6.59 8.12 -4.25
N PHE A 148 -6.56 8.59 -5.48
CA PHE A 148 -5.83 8.01 -6.59
C PHE A 148 -4.90 9.06 -7.18
N VAL A 149 -3.68 8.66 -7.50
CA VAL A 149 -2.67 9.50 -8.13
C VAL A 149 -2.05 8.74 -9.29
N ARG A 150 -1.75 9.44 -10.38
CA ARG A 150 -0.93 8.93 -11.48
C ARG A 150 0.26 9.85 -11.66
N TYR A 151 1.43 9.27 -11.86
CA TYR A 151 2.64 9.98 -12.29
C TYR A 151 3.01 9.54 -13.70
N MET A 152 3.27 10.52 -14.57
CA MET A 152 3.72 10.34 -15.94
C MET A 152 5.14 10.88 -16.08
N ALA A 153 6.10 9.98 -16.30
CA ALA A 153 7.51 10.33 -16.30
C ALA A 153 7.93 11.17 -17.51
N HIS A 154 7.25 11.00 -18.66
CA HIS A 154 7.63 11.66 -19.91
C HIS A 154 7.58 13.19 -19.84
N ASN A 155 6.63 13.74 -19.08
CA ASN A 155 6.44 15.18 -18.86
C ASN A 155 6.49 15.57 -17.38
N ARG A 156 6.76 14.62 -16.47
CA ARG A 156 6.76 14.79 -15.01
C ARG A 156 5.46 15.39 -14.49
N GLU A 157 4.36 14.90 -15.04
CA GLU A 157 3.02 15.29 -14.64
C GLU A 157 2.49 14.34 -13.58
N THR A 158 1.85 14.92 -12.57
CA THR A 158 1.17 14.20 -11.51
C THR A 158 -0.29 14.59 -11.54
N ASP A 159 -1.16 13.62 -11.72
CA ASP A 159 -2.61 13.80 -11.70
C ASP A 159 -3.20 13.19 -10.44
N CYS A 160 -4.17 13.88 -9.84
CA CYS A 160 -4.84 13.45 -8.62
C CYS A 160 -6.35 13.42 -8.84
N TRP A 161 -7.02 12.42 -8.27
CA TRP A 161 -8.49 12.38 -8.23
C TRP A 161 -9.07 13.25 -7.10
N SER A 162 -8.40 13.30 -5.94
CA SER A 162 -8.80 14.20 -4.84
C SER A 162 -8.19 15.59 -5.04
N GLU A 163 -8.98 16.64 -4.80
CA GLU A 163 -8.50 18.01 -4.92
C GLU A 163 -7.74 18.46 -3.66
N PHE A 164 -6.41 18.59 -3.77
CA PHE A 164 -5.55 19.24 -2.78
C PHE A 164 -4.58 20.20 -3.48
N LEU A 165 -4.24 21.31 -2.82
CA LEU A 165 -3.34 22.32 -3.38
C LEU A 165 -1.88 21.85 -3.26
N GLN A 166 -1.03 22.22 -4.21
CA GLN A 166 0.41 21.98 -4.17
C GLN A 166 1.04 22.52 -2.87
N ALA A 167 0.58 23.69 -2.42
CA ALA A 167 1.05 24.32 -1.19
C ALA A 167 0.69 23.53 0.08
N GLU A 168 -0.34 22.70 0.03
CA GLU A 168 -0.79 21.87 1.14
C GLU A 168 -0.13 20.48 1.13
N GLY A 169 0.23 19.99 -0.06
CA GLY A 169 0.76 18.65 -0.26
C GLY A 169 -0.32 17.57 -0.15
N ASP A 170 0.13 16.33 0.06
CA ASP A 170 -0.75 15.19 0.33
C ASP A 170 -1.44 15.37 1.69
N LEU A 171 -2.77 15.41 1.73
CA LEU A 171 -3.55 15.55 2.96
C LEU A 171 -4.60 14.45 3.06
N VAL A 172 -4.39 13.49 3.96
CA VAL A 172 -5.34 12.40 4.26
C VAL A 172 -6.72 12.94 4.60
N SER A 173 -6.80 14.09 5.26
CA SER A 173 -8.05 14.77 5.61
C SER A 173 -8.89 15.24 4.43
N LYS A 174 -8.27 15.35 3.24
CA LYS A 174 -8.89 15.79 1.99
C LYS A 174 -9.19 14.66 1.02
N TYR A 175 -8.90 13.42 1.38
CA TYR A 175 -9.23 12.27 0.54
C TYR A 175 -10.74 12.21 0.29
N GLY A 176 -11.11 11.77 -0.91
CA GLY A 176 -12.50 11.45 -1.24
C GLY A 176 -13.03 10.30 -0.37
N THR A 177 -14.32 10.00 -0.49
CA THR A 177 -14.96 8.96 0.33
C THR A 177 -15.41 7.80 -0.55
N MET A 178 -14.92 6.60 -0.23
CA MET A 178 -15.38 5.34 -0.79
C MET A 178 -16.41 4.72 0.15
N THR A 179 -17.66 4.63 -0.31
CA THR A 179 -18.79 4.15 0.49
C THR A 179 -19.05 2.66 0.28
N ASP A 180 -19.95 2.09 1.08
CA ASP A 180 -20.41 0.70 0.98
C ASP A 180 -19.31 -0.38 1.09
N ILE A 181 -18.20 -0.08 1.78
CA ILE A 181 -17.16 -1.05 2.08
C ILE A 181 -17.62 -2.01 3.18
N ARG A 182 -17.68 -3.31 2.88
CA ARG A 182 -18.28 -4.33 3.77
C ARG A 182 -17.35 -5.53 3.98
N PRO A 183 -16.16 -5.34 4.57
CA PRO A 183 -15.22 -6.42 4.81
C PRO A 183 -15.85 -7.46 5.76
N GLN A 184 -15.96 -8.70 5.30
CA GLN A 184 -16.52 -9.81 6.09
C GLN A 184 -15.43 -10.70 6.71
N THR A 185 -14.16 -10.42 6.43
CA THR A 185 -13.06 -11.27 6.87
C THR A 185 -12.93 -11.26 8.39
N LYS A 186 -12.85 -12.45 8.97
CA LYS A 186 -12.56 -12.70 10.39
C LYS A 186 -11.20 -13.37 10.47
N GLY A 187 -10.14 -12.57 10.42
CA GLY A 187 -8.77 -13.04 10.59
C GLY A 187 -8.29 -12.80 12.02
N TYR A 188 -7.44 -13.69 12.54
CA TYR A 188 -6.76 -13.50 13.81
C TYR A 188 -5.49 -12.62 13.70
N TYR A 189 -5.25 -11.99 12.53
CA TYR A 189 -4.10 -11.12 12.22
C TYR A 189 -2.78 -11.59 12.85
N PHE A 190 -2.51 -12.90 12.84
CA PHE A 190 -1.20 -13.41 13.23
C PHE A 190 -0.47 -13.95 12.01
N GLU A 191 0.83 -13.68 11.98
CA GLU A 191 1.77 -14.05 10.93
C GLU A 191 2.89 -14.88 11.57
N LEU A 192 3.32 -15.92 10.85
CA LEU A 192 4.38 -16.81 11.29
C LEU A 192 5.42 -16.92 10.16
N TYR A 193 6.64 -16.48 10.43
CA TYR A 193 7.75 -16.49 9.48
C TYR A 193 8.85 -17.44 9.97
N PRO A 194 8.97 -18.65 9.39
CA PRO A 194 10.13 -19.49 9.62
C PRO A 194 11.33 -18.97 8.83
N GLU A 195 12.47 -18.84 9.50
CA GLU A 195 13.73 -18.37 8.91
C GLU A 195 14.86 -19.35 9.22
N GLY A 196 15.74 -19.58 8.24
CA GLY A 196 16.87 -20.48 8.38
C GLY A 196 18.08 -19.99 7.58
N PHE A 197 19.25 -20.01 8.21
CA PHE A 197 20.50 -19.57 7.59
C PHE A 197 21.60 -20.59 7.87
N VAL A 198 22.34 -20.96 6.81
CA VAL A 198 23.53 -21.81 6.87
C VAL A 198 24.75 -20.93 6.67
N ARG A 199 25.68 -20.95 7.61
CA ARG A 199 26.96 -20.24 7.50
C ARG A 199 28.09 -21.25 7.41
N TYR A 200 28.85 -21.16 6.31
CA TYR A 200 30.05 -21.95 6.07
C TYR A 200 31.29 -21.06 6.24
N GLU A 201 32.14 -21.38 7.21
CA GLU A 201 33.39 -20.67 7.49
C GLU A 201 34.58 -21.61 7.24
N LYS A 202 35.53 -21.18 6.41
CA LYS A 202 36.78 -21.91 6.13
C LYS A 202 37.97 -20.96 6.23
N TYR A 203 38.82 -21.16 7.23
CA TYR A 203 40.07 -20.43 7.43
C TYR A 203 41.27 -21.35 7.15
N ALA A 204 42.34 -20.79 6.59
CA ALA A 204 43.55 -21.55 6.29
C ALA A 204 44.23 -21.98 7.61
N GLY A 205 44.21 -23.28 7.90
CA GLY A 205 44.79 -23.87 9.12
C GLY A 205 43.81 -24.14 10.26
N GLU A 206 42.51 -23.89 10.08
CA GLU A 206 41.46 -24.28 11.04
C GLU A 206 40.50 -25.33 10.46
N ASP A 207 39.88 -26.11 11.35
CA ASP A 207 38.86 -27.08 10.99
C ASP A 207 37.61 -26.41 10.37
N GLU A 208 37.01 -27.10 9.41
CA GLU A 208 35.81 -26.61 8.72
C GLU A 208 34.64 -26.46 9.68
N GLN A 209 34.08 -25.25 9.80
CA GLN A 209 32.91 -24.99 10.65
C GLN A 209 31.68 -24.66 9.81
N THR A 210 30.68 -25.54 9.89
CA THR A 210 29.33 -25.26 9.38
C THR A 210 28.40 -24.94 10.54
N LYS A 211 27.85 -23.72 10.57
CA LYS A 211 26.90 -23.26 11.59
C LYS A 211 25.50 -23.14 10.97
N LEU A 212 24.57 -23.95 11.48
CA LEU A 212 23.15 -23.82 11.15
C LEU A 212 22.46 -22.93 12.20
N ARG A 213 21.71 -21.93 11.75
CA ARG A 213 20.84 -21.12 12.59
C ARG A 213 19.43 -21.13 12.04
N GLY A 214 18.45 -21.13 12.94
CA GLY A 214 17.05 -20.95 12.61
C GLY A 214 16.41 -19.97 13.59
N SER A 215 15.38 -19.29 13.12
CA SER A 215 14.49 -18.45 13.91
C SER A 215 13.05 -18.69 13.46
N LEU A 216 12.13 -18.47 14.38
CA LEU A 216 10.71 -18.43 14.10
C LEU A 216 10.19 -17.09 14.60
N ASN A 217 9.77 -16.23 13.67
CA ASN A 217 9.17 -14.95 14.00
C ASN A 217 7.65 -15.10 14.02
N PHE A 218 7.04 -14.58 15.07
CA PHE A 218 5.61 -14.53 15.27
C PHE A 218 5.20 -13.07 15.45
N LYS A 219 4.19 -12.66 14.69
CA LYS A 219 3.57 -11.34 14.82
C LYS A 219 2.07 -11.56 15.01
N TRP A 220 1.45 -10.81 15.91
CA TRP A 220 0.01 -10.89 16.17
C TRP A 220 -0.59 -9.52 16.44
N ASP A 221 -1.48 -9.07 15.56
CA ASP A 221 -2.22 -7.84 15.71
C ASP A 221 -3.50 -8.08 16.52
N VAL A 222 -3.41 -7.87 17.83
CA VAL A 222 -4.52 -8.05 18.77
C VAL A 222 -5.66 -7.06 18.47
N THR A 223 -5.31 -5.85 18.07
CA THR A 223 -6.26 -4.82 17.61
C THR A 223 -5.66 -4.05 16.41
N PRO A 224 -6.45 -3.24 15.67
CA PRO A 224 -5.90 -2.37 14.62
C PRO A 224 -4.77 -1.44 15.09
N GLN A 225 -4.65 -1.19 16.39
CA GLN A 225 -3.64 -0.30 16.98
C GLN A 225 -2.64 -1.05 17.89
N THR A 226 -2.68 -2.38 17.97
CA THR A 226 -1.85 -3.15 18.91
C THR A 226 -1.29 -4.39 18.26
N THR A 227 0.04 -4.47 18.20
CA THR A 227 0.80 -5.60 17.67
C THR A 227 1.66 -6.24 18.76
N ILE A 228 1.72 -7.56 18.77
CA ILE A 228 2.66 -8.36 19.56
C ILE A 228 3.65 -8.97 18.58
N ASN A 229 4.95 -8.75 18.79
CA ASN A 229 6.02 -9.42 18.04
C ASN A 229 6.81 -10.33 18.99
N ALA A 230 7.11 -11.55 18.57
CA ALA A 230 7.91 -12.52 19.30
C ALA A 230 8.84 -13.27 18.34
N THR A 231 10.06 -13.55 18.78
CA THR A 231 11.04 -14.35 18.03
C THR A 231 11.49 -15.51 18.88
N ALA A 232 11.40 -16.73 18.35
CA ALA A 232 11.91 -17.94 18.98
C ALA A 232 13.18 -18.43 18.27
N TYR A 233 14.22 -18.73 19.05
CA TYR A 233 15.47 -19.34 18.57
C TYR A 233 15.57 -20.77 19.08
N PRO A 234 15.60 -21.80 18.21
CA PRO A 234 15.61 -23.20 18.64
C PRO A 234 16.85 -23.62 19.45
N ASN A 235 17.94 -22.85 19.42
CA ASN A 235 19.26 -23.24 19.97
C ASN A 235 19.78 -22.33 21.10
N ILE A 236 18.94 -21.47 21.71
CA ILE A 236 19.34 -20.63 22.86
C ILE A 236 18.31 -20.82 23.99
N PRO A 237 18.69 -21.17 25.23
CA PRO A 237 17.74 -21.32 26.34
C PRO A 237 17.20 -19.98 26.88
N LEU A 238 17.23 -18.91 26.09
CA LEU A 238 16.59 -17.63 26.40
C LEU A 238 15.47 -17.35 25.40
N PHE A 239 14.23 -17.51 25.86
CA PHE A 239 13.11 -16.76 25.29
C PHE A 239 13.39 -15.27 25.53
N CYS A 240 13.86 -14.56 24.50
CA CYS A 240 13.97 -13.11 24.56
C CYS A 240 12.63 -12.51 24.13
N PHE A 241 11.75 -12.25 25.09
CA PHE A 241 10.53 -11.47 24.86
C PHE A 241 10.91 -10.00 24.68
N VAL A 242 11.01 -9.55 23.44
CA VAL A 242 11.07 -8.12 23.14
C VAL A 242 9.65 -7.62 22.94
N CYS A 243 8.96 -7.30 24.04
CA CYS A 243 7.71 -6.54 23.98
C CYS A 243 8.02 -5.09 23.57
N LYS A 244 8.03 -4.81 22.25
CA LYS A 244 7.91 -3.42 21.79
C LYS A 244 6.44 -3.02 21.89
N PHE A 245 6.07 -2.35 22.98
CA PHE A 245 4.84 -1.56 23.02
C PHE A 245 5.06 -0.33 22.15
N GLN A 246 4.61 -0.38 20.90
CA GLN A 246 4.43 0.82 20.10
C GLN A 246 3.08 1.42 20.49
N ALA A 247 3.03 2.03 21.68
CA ALA A 247 1.91 2.85 22.07
C ALA A 247 1.95 4.12 21.22
N ALA A 248 0.93 4.34 20.40
CA ALA A 248 0.63 5.69 19.93
C ALA A 248 0.53 6.58 21.19
N LYS A 249 1.40 7.58 21.30
CA LYS A 249 1.44 8.49 22.45
C LYS A 249 0.12 9.25 22.55
N ASN A 250 -0.77 8.78 23.41
CA ASN A 250 -1.84 9.61 23.97
C ASN A 250 -1.21 10.58 24.98
N TRP A 251 -1.01 11.83 24.58
CA TRP A 251 -0.78 12.90 25.54
C TRP A 251 -2.11 13.29 26.19
N HIS A 252 -2.09 13.31 27.53
CA HIS A 252 -3.21 13.64 28.37
C HIS A 252 -3.55 15.14 28.31
N GLY A 253 -4.84 15.42 28.09
CA GLY A 253 -5.71 16.30 28.87
C GLY A 253 -5.31 17.76 29.11
N ILE A 254 -6.16 18.67 28.62
CA ILE A 254 -6.61 19.84 29.39
C ILE A 254 -8.13 19.96 29.21
N THR A 255 -8.87 19.90 30.31
CA THR A 255 -10.26 20.35 30.42
C THR A 255 -10.24 21.88 30.52
N ILE A 256 -11.05 22.57 29.72
CA ILE A 256 -11.57 23.91 30.04
C ILE A 256 -13.07 23.87 29.71
N GLN A 257 -13.85 24.55 30.56
CA GLN A 257 -15.31 24.62 30.60
C GLN A 257 -16.01 24.77 29.24
#